data_AF-A0A8J5PQ13-F1
#
_entry.id   AF-A0A8J5PQ13-F1
#
_cell.length_a   1.000
_cell.length_b   1.000
_cell.length_c   1.000
_cell.angle_alpha   90.00
_cell.angle_beta   90.00
_cell.angle_gamma   90.00
#
_symmetry.space_group_name_H-M   'P 1'
#
loop_
_entity.id
_entity.type
_entity.pdbx_description
1 polymer ?
#
loop_
_entity_poly.entity_id
_entity_poly.type
_entity_poly.pdbx_seq_one_letter_code
_entity_poly.pdbx_strand_id
1 'polypeptide(L)'
;MIALVRDEILEVVLAQDTHSSITDIMTLKEKQLELYRQLPHHFLWDTAQEEIREINLEIGYPKLLIRLDHLLNMFLLQRLFVKHGYPRNELLRTSFEMVVLTLNFWAQKHIWAALQDKCRWIIMGYATLAGAVLCMELIEPVPVTILPQDSIIAGETYSRSSIIQQLSLLLGYLKTSCPSQTHCSVAHNVRGVIKKVLDHILNNQTVTQPVVEFGGLEFGGNWDYFSSFSALDNFDWLMEERGIEETSGMQ
;
A
#
# COMPACT_ATOMS: atom_id res chain seq x y z
N MET A 1 -19.98 4.15 5.20
CA MET A 1 -19.70 5.54 4.75
C MET A 1 -18.35 5.62 4.04
N ILE A 2 -17.23 5.18 4.63
CA ILE A 2 -15.93 5.11 3.93
C ILE A 2 -15.98 4.23 2.67
N ALA A 3 -16.75 3.13 2.69
CA ALA A 3 -17.01 2.29 1.53
C ALA A 3 -17.76 3.01 0.38
N LEU A 4 -18.72 3.90 0.69
CA LEU A 4 -19.48 4.63 -0.34
C LEU A 4 -18.59 5.62 -1.09
N VAL A 5 -17.67 6.29 -0.37
CA VAL A 5 -16.66 7.14 -1.00
C VAL A 5 -15.72 6.31 -1.86
N ARG A 6 -15.38 5.08 -1.42
CA ARG A 6 -14.58 4.17 -2.24
C ARG A 6 -15.28 3.84 -3.54
N ASP A 7 -16.57 3.53 -3.52
CA ASP A 7 -17.33 3.23 -4.73
C ASP A 7 -17.32 4.43 -5.70
N GLU A 8 -17.54 5.65 -5.21
CA GLU A 8 -17.46 6.88 -6.02
C GLU A 8 -16.04 7.10 -6.60
N ILE A 9 -14.98 6.82 -5.83
CA ILE A 9 -13.59 6.88 -6.31
C ILE A 9 -13.37 5.83 -7.41
N LEU A 10 -13.88 4.61 -7.22
CA LEU A 10 -13.71 3.53 -8.18
C LEU A 10 -14.47 3.79 -9.47
N GLU A 11 -15.65 4.40 -9.42
CA GLU A 11 -16.37 4.85 -10.61
C GLU A 11 -15.49 5.79 -11.45
N VAL A 12 -14.83 6.76 -10.81
CA VAL A 12 -13.89 7.67 -11.48
C VAL A 12 -12.66 6.94 -12.05
N VAL A 13 -12.10 5.98 -11.31
CA VAL A 13 -10.94 5.18 -11.76
C VAL A 13 -11.29 4.30 -12.95
N LEU A 14 -12.45 3.64 -12.93
CA LEU A 14 -12.91 2.68 -13.93
C LEU A 14 -13.47 3.36 -15.19
N ALA A 15 -13.95 4.61 -15.08
CA ALA A 15 -14.54 5.33 -16.19
C ALA A 15 -13.55 5.63 -17.34
N GLN A 16 -12.23 5.44 -17.14
CA GLN A 16 -11.05 5.49 -18.05
C GLN A 16 -10.96 6.58 -19.16
N ASP A 17 -12.06 7.07 -19.74
CA ASP A 17 -12.16 7.94 -20.92
C ASP A 17 -13.07 9.17 -20.77
N THR A 18 -13.83 9.33 -19.69
CA THR A 18 -14.52 10.61 -19.43
C THR A 18 -13.68 11.46 -18.51
N HIS A 19 -13.31 12.68 -18.96
CA HIS A 19 -12.66 13.74 -18.20
C HIS A 19 -13.27 13.92 -16.79
N SER A 20 -12.89 13.10 -15.83
CA SER A 20 -13.16 13.34 -14.42
C SER A 20 -12.44 14.65 -14.11
N SER A 21 -13.22 15.70 -13.84
CA SER A 21 -12.61 17.00 -13.63
C SER A 21 -11.75 16.91 -12.38
N ILE A 22 -10.59 17.56 -12.39
CA ILE A 22 -9.75 17.67 -11.20
C ILE A 22 -10.54 18.22 -9.99
N THR A 23 -11.57 19.03 -10.26
CA THR A 23 -12.52 19.52 -9.25
C THR A 23 -13.26 18.38 -8.57
N ASP A 24 -13.68 17.35 -9.31
CA ASP A 24 -14.44 16.22 -8.76
C ASP A 24 -13.53 15.40 -7.83
N ILE A 25 -12.29 15.16 -8.24
CA ILE A 25 -11.28 14.47 -7.42
C ILE A 25 -10.98 15.27 -6.13
N MET A 26 -10.91 16.60 -6.22
CA MET A 26 -10.76 17.47 -5.04
C MET A 26 -11.97 17.38 -4.10
N THR A 27 -13.20 17.40 -4.63
CA THR A 27 -14.41 17.26 -3.79
C THR A 27 -14.49 15.90 -3.11
N LEU A 28 -14.10 14.81 -3.80
CA LEU A 28 -14.02 13.47 -3.20
C LEU A 28 -12.97 13.40 -2.09
N LYS A 29 -11.82 14.05 -2.27
CA LYS A 29 -10.79 14.15 -1.23
C LYS A 29 -11.29 14.91 -0.01
N GLU A 30 -11.94 16.05 -0.19
CA GLU A 30 -12.53 16.82 0.91
C GLU A 30 -13.59 16.02 1.67
N LYS A 31 -14.47 15.34 0.93
CA LYS A 31 -15.50 14.45 1.49
C LYS A 31 -14.88 13.32 2.31
N GLN A 32 -13.84 12.65 1.79
CA GLN A 32 -13.12 11.58 2.51
C GLN A 32 -12.47 12.08 3.80
N LEU A 33 -11.85 13.27 3.76
CA LEU A 33 -11.20 13.89 4.92
C LEU A 33 -12.23 14.28 5.98
N GLU A 34 -13.35 14.88 5.57
CA GLU A 34 -14.42 15.30 6.48
C GLU A 34 -15.09 14.09 7.14
N LEU A 35 -15.39 13.04 6.37
CA LEU A 35 -15.97 11.82 6.92
C LEU A 35 -15.08 11.15 7.96
N TYR A 36 -13.77 11.11 7.71
CA TYR A 36 -12.83 10.55 8.69
C TYR A 36 -12.73 11.44 9.94
N ARG A 37 -12.70 12.77 9.77
CA ARG A 37 -12.65 13.74 10.89
C ARG A 37 -13.88 13.67 11.79
N GLN A 38 -15.05 13.40 11.22
CA GLN A 38 -16.32 13.29 11.96
C GLN A 38 -16.45 11.99 12.78
N LEU A 39 -15.56 11.02 12.59
CA LEU A 39 -15.59 9.80 13.37
C LEU A 39 -15.33 10.10 14.86
N PRO A 40 -16.06 9.45 15.78
CA PRO A 40 -15.76 9.54 17.20
C PRO A 40 -14.30 9.19 17.51
N HIS A 41 -13.70 9.87 18.50
CA HIS A 41 -12.29 9.66 18.87
C HIS A 41 -11.92 8.20 19.19
N HIS A 42 -12.86 7.38 19.65
CA HIS A 42 -12.61 5.95 19.90
C HIS A 42 -12.52 5.10 18.63
N PHE A 43 -12.85 5.62 17.45
CA PHE A 43 -12.60 4.97 16.16
C PHE A 43 -11.37 5.51 15.44
N LEU A 44 -10.81 6.63 15.92
CA LEU A 44 -9.62 7.22 15.36
C LEU A 44 -8.39 6.47 15.89
N TRP A 45 -7.50 6.12 14.96
CA TRP A 45 -6.19 5.56 15.27
C TRP A 45 -5.30 6.65 15.86
N ASP A 46 -4.78 6.43 17.07
CA ASP A 46 -3.89 7.37 17.75
C ASP A 46 -2.47 6.79 17.80
N THR A 47 -1.61 7.31 16.93
CA THR A 47 -0.20 6.92 16.84
C THR A 47 0.64 7.23 18.09
N ALA A 48 0.15 8.09 19.00
CA ALA A 48 0.87 8.49 20.21
C ALA A 48 0.40 7.76 21.48
N GLN A 49 -0.88 7.39 21.58
CA GLN A 49 -1.43 6.66 22.73
C GLN A 49 -1.46 5.14 22.55
N GLU A 50 -1.62 4.67 21.32
CA GLU A 50 -1.59 3.24 21.03
C GLU A 50 -0.12 2.85 20.92
N GLU A 51 0.52 2.56 22.07
CA GLU A 51 1.79 1.85 22.03
C GLU A 51 1.57 0.59 21.19
N ILE A 52 2.18 0.60 20.00
CA ILE A 52 2.13 -0.41 18.95
C ILE A 52 2.69 -1.78 19.44
N ARG A 53 2.91 -1.93 20.75
CA ARG A 53 3.43 -3.14 21.38
C ARG A 53 2.34 -4.19 21.60
N GLU A 54 1.11 -3.79 21.92
CA GLU A 54 -0.01 -4.73 22.13
C GLU A 54 -1.35 -4.13 21.65
N ILE A 55 -1.71 -4.39 20.39
CA ILE A 55 -3.02 -3.98 19.87
C ILE A 55 -4.08 -4.87 20.51
N ASN A 56 -5.01 -4.28 21.27
CA ASN A 56 -6.18 -5.03 21.73
C ASN A 56 -6.98 -5.52 20.50
N LEU A 57 -7.15 -6.84 20.36
CA LEU A 57 -7.80 -7.44 19.20
C LEU A 57 -9.26 -6.99 19.02
N GLU A 58 -9.99 -6.73 20.11
CA GLU A 58 -11.41 -6.36 20.04
C GLU A 58 -11.62 -4.88 19.68
N ILE A 59 -10.66 -4.03 20.04
CA ILE A 59 -10.80 -2.58 19.92
C ILE A 59 -9.83 -2.00 18.89
N GLY A 60 -8.55 -2.37 18.97
CA GLY A 60 -7.51 -1.84 18.11
C GLY A 60 -7.54 -2.40 16.68
N TYR A 61 -7.94 -3.66 16.47
CA TYR A 61 -8.06 -4.21 15.12
C TYR A 61 -9.13 -3.48 14.27
N PRO A 62 -10.37 -3.23 14.76
CA PRO A 62 -11.33 -2.40 14.04
C PRO A 62 -10.83 -0.98 13.75
N LYS A 63 -10.14 -0.33 14.70
CA LYS A 63 -9.57 1.01 14.47
C LYS A 63 -8.49 1.00 13.39
N LEU A 64 -7.60 0.00 13.42
CA LEU A 64 -6.57 -0.18 12.40
C LEU A 64 -7.21 -0.33 11.02
N LEU A 65 -8.24 -1.17 10.90
CA LEU A 65 -8.96 -1.34 9.65
C LEU A 65 -9.61 -0.04 9.16
N ILE A 66 -10.25 0.72 10.04
CA ILE A 66 -10.84 2.02 9.69
C ILE A 66 -9.76 3.00 9.19
N ARG A 67 -8.59 3.02 9.84
CA ARG A 67 -7.45 3.85 9.39
C ARG A 67 -6.93 3.39 8.03
N LEU A 68 -6.73 2.09 7.84
CA LEU A 68 -6.25 1.52 6.58
C LEU A 68 -7.26 1.74 5.44
N ASP A 69 -8.56 1.60 5.69
CA ASP A 69 -9.61 1.89 4.72
C ASP A 69 -9.60 3.36 4.30
N HIS A 70 -9.39 4.26 5.27
CA HIS A 70 -9.23 5.68 4.99
C HIS A 70 -7.99 5.95 4.13
N LEU A 71 -6.85 5.37 4.50
CA LEU A 71 -5.60 5.52 3.77
C LEU A 71 -5.67 4.93 2.36
N LEU A 72 -6.38 3.82 2.16
CA LEU A 72 -6.59 3.24 0.84
C LEU A 72 -7.38 4.20 -0.07
N ASN A 73 -8.46 4.81 0.44
CA ASN A 73 -9.20 5.81 -0.32
C ASN A 73 -8.31 7.03 -0.66
N MET A 74 -7.50 7.49 0.29
CA MET A 74 -6.53 8.56 0.06
C MET A 74 -5.50 8.15 -0.98
N PHE A 75 -4.97 6.93 -0.92
CA PHE A 75 -4.00 6.39 -1.88
C PHE A 75 -4.57 6.41 -3.31
N LEU A 76 -5.79 5.93 -3.50
CA LEU A 76 -6.47 5.93 -4.81
C LEU A 76 -6.65 7.35 -5.34
N LEU A 77 -7.13 8.28 -4.50
CA LEU A 77 -7.26 9.69 -4.86
C LEU A 77 -5.91 10.32 -5.23
N GLN A 78 -4.86 10.05 -4.47
CA GLN A 78 -3.52 10.58 -4.76
C GLN A 78 -2.95 10.01 -6.07
N ARG A 79 -3.27 8.76 -6.44
CA ARG A 79 -2.94 8.23 -7.77
C ARG A 79 -3.67 8.98 -8.88
N LEU A 80 -4.94 9.32 -8.67
CA LEU A 80 -5.69 10.16 -9.62
C LEU A 80 -5.05 11.56 -9.75
N PHE A 81 -4.64 12.18 -8.64
CA PHE A 81 -3.92 13.46 -8.68
C PHE A 81 -2.61 13.38 -9.48
N VAL A 82 -1.80 12.34 -9.25
CA VAL A 82 -0.56 12.12 -10.00
C VAL A 82 -0.82 11.96 -11.50
N LYS A 83 -1.89 11.26 -11.89
CA LYS A 83 -2.32 11.16 -13.30
C LYS A 83 -2.64 12.53 -13.93
N HIS A 84 -3.08 13.50 -13.12
CA HIS A 84 -3.33 14.88 -13.53
C HIS A 84 -2.11 15.82 -13.39
N GLY A 85 -0.92 15.28 -13.12
CA GLY A 85 0.33 16.06 -13.06
C GLY A 85 0.65 16.67 -11.69
N TYR A 86 -0.08 16.30 -10.63
CA TYR A 86 0.22 16.74 -9.26
C TYR A 86 1.43 15.98 -8.68
N PRO A 87 2.14 16.56 -7.70
CA PRO A 87 3.32 15.94 -7.11
C PRO A 87 3.01 14.62 -6.39
N ARG A 88 3.94 13.66 -6.48
CA ARG A 88 3.84 12.33 -5.87
C ARG A 88 4.02 12.31 -4.34
N ASN A 89 4.42 13.42 -3.71
CA ASN A 89 4.81 13.47 -2.28
C ASN A 89 3.74 12.91 -1.34
N GLU A 90 2.49 13.30 -1.52
CA GLU A 90 1.38 12.85 -0.67
C GLU A 90 1.02 11.38 -0.90
N LEU A 91 1.20 10.90 -2.14
CA LEU A 91 1.07 9.48 -2.48
C LEU A 91 2.14 8.64 -1.75
N LEU A 92 3.39 9.12 -1.72
CA LEU A 92 4.50 8.46 -1.02
C LEU A 92 4.26 8.40 0.49
N ARG A 93 3.87 9.51 1.10
CA ARG A 93 3.54 9.59 2.54
C ARG A 93 2.43 8.62 2.91
N THR A 94 1.33 8.63 2.14
CA THR A 94 0.20 7.71 2.35
C THR A 94 0.64 6.25 2.21
N SER A 95 1.44 5.95 1.19
CA SER A 95 1.97 4.60 0.95
C SER A 95 2.86 4.14 2.10
N PHE A 96 3.75 5.01 2.58
CA PHE A 96 4.61 4.70 3.71
C PHE A 96 3.81 4.40 4.98
N GLU A 97 2.80 5.23 5.27
CA GLU A 97 1.92 5.01 6.43
C GLU A 97 1.19 3.66 6.36
N MET A 98 0.62 3.32 5.19
CA MET A 98 -0.05 2.05 4.97
C MET A 98 0.86 0.86 5.23
N VAL A 99 2.09 0.90 4.73
CA VAL A 99 3.08 -0.18 4.92
C VAL A 99 3.47 -0.29 6.39
N VAL A 100 3.81 0.82 7.05
CA VAL A 100 4.21 0.83 8.46
C VAL A 100 3.10 0.27 9.35
N LEU A 101 1.87 0.76 9.23
CA LEU A 101 0.74 0.29 10.05
C LEU A 101 0.46 -1.20 9.86
N THR A 102 0.52 -1.67 8.61
CA THR A 102 0.26 -3.06 8.26
C THR A 102 1.35 -4.00 8.78
N LEU A 103 2.62 -3.59 8.68
CA LEU A 103 3.75 -4.40 9.15
C LEU A 103 3.90 -4.39 10.67
N ASN A 104 3.57 -3.27 11.31
CA ASN A 104 3.51 -3.17 12.76
C ASN A 104 2.49 -4.15 13.35
N PHE A 105 1.32 -4.23 12.73
CA PHE A 105 0.32 -5.23 13.08
C PHE A 105 0.84 -6.66 12.86
N TRP A 106 1.56 -6.91 11.76
CA TRP A 106 2.17 -8.21 11.51
C TRP A 106 3.24 -8.60 12.54
N ALA A 107 4.05 -7.64 13.00
CA ALA A 107 5.14 -7.89 13.95
C ALA A 107 4.63 -8.45 15.30
N GLN A 108 3.35 -8.24 15.62
CA GLN A 108 2.69 -8.78 16.81
C GLN A 108 2.25 -10.24 16.60
N LYS A 109 3.23 -11.16 16.63
CA LYS A 109 3.06 -12.60 16.33
C LYS A 109 1.93 -13.29 17.09
N HIS A 110 1.60 -12.86 18.31
CA HIS A 110 0.54 -13.45 19.14
C HIS A 110 -0.87 -13.13 18.63
N ILE A 111 -1.09 -11.91 18.13
CA ILE A 111 -2.35 -11.49 17.49
C ILE A 111 -2.43 -12.09 16.08
N TRP A 112 -1.31 -12.15 15.37
CA TRP A 112 -1.26 -12.73 14.03
C TRP A 112 -1.64 -14.22 14.01
N ALA A 113 -1.20 -15.00 15.01
CA ALA A 113 -1.57 -16.42 15.13
C ALA A 113 -3.09 -16.63 15.30
N ALA A 114 -3.80 -15.69 15.91
CA ALA A 114 -5.25 -15.76 16.10
C ALA A 114 -6.06 -15.33 14.84
N LEU A 115 -5.43 -14.66 13.87
CA LEU A 115 -6.08 -14.02 12.72
C LEU A 115 -5.43 -14.36 11.37
N GLN A 116 -4.67 -15.45 11.25
CA GLN A 116 -3.76 -15.71 10.12
C GLN A 116 -4.36 -15.42 8.73
N ASP A 117 -5.59 -15.87 8.46
CA ASP A 117 -6.25 -15.63 7.17
C ASP A 117 -6.65 -14.16 6.97
N LYS A 118 -7.20 -13.49 7.99
CA LYS A 118 -7.58 -12.07 7.92
C LYS A 118 -6.36 -11.16 7.80
N CYS A 119 -5.24 -11.54 8.44
CA CYS A 119 -3.97 -10.82 8.35
C CYS A 119 -3.37 -10.88 6.93
N ARG A 120 -3.57 -12.00 6.21
CA ARG A 120 -3.11 -12.14 4.83
C ARG A 120 -3.75 -11.13 3.91
N TRP A 121 -5.07 -10.97 4.02
CA TRP A 121 -5.83 -9.99 3.24
C TRP A 121 -5.37 -8.56 3.48
N ILE A 122 -5.09 -8.18 4.74
CA ILE A 122 -4.60 -6.83 5.07
C ILE A 122 -3.25 -6.57 4.40
N ILE A 123 -2.31 -7.50 4.49
CA ILE A 123 -0.97 -7.27 3.96
C ILE A 123 -0.98 -7.25 2.43
N MET A 124 -1.78 -8.12 1.78
CA MET A 124 -1.91 -8.12 0.32
C MET A 124 -2.72 -6.94 -0.21
N GLY A 125 -3.78 -6.53 0.49
CA GLY A 125 -4.66 -5.46 0.06
C GLY A 125 -4.07 -4.06 0.28
N TYR A 126 -3.31 -3.84 1.36
CA TYR A 126 -2.80 -2.51 1.71
C TYR A 126 -1.30 -2.36 1.48
N ALA A 127 -0.48 -3.21 2.12
CA ALA A 127 0.97 -3.03 2.11
C ALA A 127 1.61 -3.35 0.75
N THR A 128 1.09 -4.33 0.03
CA THR A 128 1.61 -4.67 -1.31
C THR A 128 1.42 -3.53 -2.31
N LEU A 129 0.21 -2.95 -2.38
CA LEU A 129 -0.09 -1.82 -3.28
C LEU A 129 0.78 -0.61 -2.97
N ALA A 130 0.88 -0.26 -1.69
CA ALA A 130 1.72 0.84 -1.23
C ALA A 130 3.22 0.55 -1.41
N GLY A 131 3.64 -0.71 -1.22
CA GLY A 131 5.02 -1.15 -1.39
C GLY A 131 5.55 -0.93 -2.81
N ALA A 132 4.71 -1.10 -3.84
CA ALA A 132 5.08 -0.80 -5.22
C ALA A 132 5.49 0.67 -5.42
N VAL A 133 4.69 1.58 -4.87
CA VAL A 133 4.96 3.02 -4.93
C VAL A 133 6.26 3.37 -4.21
N LEU A 134 6.51 2.75 -3.05
CA LEU A 134 7.75 2.93 -2.32
C LEU A 134 8.97 2.36 -3.05
N CYS A 135 8.83 1.23 -3.74
CA CYS A 135 9.88 0.70 -4.61
C CYS A 135 10.25 1.70 -5.72
N MET A 136 9.26 2.38 -6.31
CA MET A 136 9.50 3.40 -7.32
C MET A 136 10.28 4.60 -6.77
N GLU A 137 9.91 5.07 -5.58
CA GLU A 137 10.64 6.17 -4.93
C GLU A 137 12.12 5.86 -4.70
N LEU A 138 12.46 4.59 -4.50
CA LEU A 138 13.85 4.21 -4.33
C LEU A 138 14.64 4.15 -5.64
N ILE A 139 13.97 3.94 -6.78
CA ILE A 139 14.56 3.88 -8.13
C ILE A 139 14.65 5.28 -8.73
N GLU A 140 13.55 6.03 -8.69
CA GLU A 140 13.43 7.38 -9.21
C GLU A 140 13.04 8.30 -8.03
N PRO A 141 14.01 8.76 -7.23
CA PRO A 141 13.71 9.57 -6.07
C PRO A 141 13.14 10.92 -6.50
N VAL A 142 11.96 11.25 -5.97
CA VAL A 142 11.45 12.61 -6.11
C VAL A 142 12.31 13.52 -5.25
N PRO A 143 12.77 14.69 -5.75
CA PRO A 143 13.46 15.66 -4.90
C PRO A 143 12.48 16.24 -3.88
N VAL A 144 12.29 15.52 -2.77
CA VAL A 144 11.39 15.93 -1.69
C VAL A 144 12.10 16.94 -0.80
N THR A 145 11.55 18.14 -0.70
CA THR A 145 11.93 19.14 0.31
C THR A 145 11.23 18.76 1.62
N ILE A 146 11.73 17.75 2.34
CA ILE A 146 11.12 17.30 3.61
C ILE A 146 11.43 18.34 4.71
N LEU A 147 10.40 18.96 5.27
CA LEU A 147 10.53 19.82 6.45
C LEU A 147 10.69 18.94 7.72
N PRO A 148 11.57 19.27 8.68
CA PRO A 148 11.93 18.37 9.80
C PRO A 148 10.75 17.86 10.67
N GLN A 149 9.64 18.59 10.75
CA GLN A 149 8.47 18.22 11.56
C GLN A 149 7.55 17.18 10.88
N ASP A 150 7.61 17.04 9.56
CA ASP A 150 6.82 16.06 8.81
C ASP A 150 7.55 14.71 8.65
N SER A 151 8.57 14.48 9.48
CA SER A 151 9.48 13.34 9.35
C SER A 151 9.03 12.09 10.13
N ILE A 152 7.98 12.14 10.93
CA ILE A 152 7.47 10.98 11.67
C ILE A 152 6.07 10.63 11.14
N ILE A 153 5.91 9.40 10.63
CA ILE A 153 4.66 8.88 10.06
C ILE A 153 4.37 7.54 10.74
N ALA A 154 3.20 7.39 11.33
CA ALA A 154 2.79 6.18 12.06
C ALA A 154 3.81 5.70 13.12
N GLY A 155 4.49 6.64 13.79
CA GLY A 155 5.52 6.36 14.79
C GLY A 155 6.89 5.99 14.23
N GLU A 156 7.07 6.02 12.91
CA GLU A 156 8.33 5.70 12.23
C GLU A 156 8.91 6.91 11.50
N THR A 157 10.24 7.02 11.47
CA THR A 157 10.91 8.13 10.77
C THR A 157 10.83 7.95 9.24
N TYR A 158 10.16 8.86 8.56
CA TYR A 158 10.09 8.93 7.10
C TYR A 158 11.46 9.31 6.52
N SER A 159 12.18 8.29 6.05
CA SER A 159 13.48 8.43 5.41
C SER A 159 13.69 7.33 4.39
N ARG A 160 14.61 7.53 3.45
CA ARG A 160 15.00 6.49 2.47
C ARG A 160 15.40 5.18 3.15
N SER A 161 16.15 5.26 4.25
CA SER A 161 16.55 4.09 5.04
C SER A 161 15.36 3.36 5.64
N SER A 162 14.39 4.11 6.17
CA SER A 162 13.16 3.53 6.71
C SER A 162 12.33 2.86 5.62
N ILE A 163 12.20 3.47 4.44
CA ILE A 163 11.54 2.84 3.29
C ILE A 163 12.18 1.49 2.95
N ILE A 164 13.52 1.42 2.90
CA ILE A 164 14.25 0.17 2.65
C ILE A 164 13.98 -0.87 3.74
N GLN A 165 13.97 -0.46 5.01
CA GLN A 165 13.69 -1.35 6.14
C GLN A 165 12.26 -1.92 6.08
N GLN A 166 11.27 -1.07 5.85
CA GLN A 166 9.87 -1.48 5.74
C GLN A 166 9.65 -2.42 4.55
N LEU A 167 10.25 -2.13 3.39
CA LEU A 167 10.18 -3.03 2.23
C LEU A 167 10.90 -4.37 2.48
N SER A 168 12.01 -4.36 3.21
CA SER A 168 12.71 -5.60 3.61
C SER A 168 11.86 -6.45 4.55
N LEU A 169 11.12 -5.80 5.46
CA LEU A 169 10.19 -6.46 6.37
C LEU A 169 8.99 -7.04 5.62
N LEU A 170 8.42 -6.29 4.66
CA LEU A 170 7.39 -6.77 3.75
C LEU A 170 7.86 -7.96 2.91
N LEU A 171 9.10 -7.92 2.42
CA LEU A 171 9.72 -9.05 1.72
C LEU A 171 9.83 -10.29 2.62
N GLY A 172 10.19 -10.08 3.89
CA GLY A 172 10.22 -11.11 4.92
C GLY A 172 8.85 -11.77 5.11
N TYR A 173 7.79 -10.97 5.22
CA TYR A 173 6.41 -11.45 5.29
C TYR A 173 6.02 -12.29 4.06
N LEU A 174 6.25 -11.76 2.85
CA LEU A 174 5.87 -12.45 1.61
C LEU A 174 6.58 -13.79 1.45
N LYS A 175 7.75 -13.96 2.07
CA LYS A 175 8.46 -15.24 2.12
C LYS A 175 7.82 -16.24 3.07
N THR A 176 7.26 -15.79 4.19
CA THR A 176 6.67 -16.69 5.21
C THR A 176 5.23 -17.09 4.91
N SER A 177 4.51 -16.26 4.14
CA SER A 177 3.05 -16.40 3.97
C SER A 177 2.61 -17.26 2.81
N CYS A 178 3.56 -17.71 1.96
CA CYS A 178 3.28 -18.61 0.84
C CYS A 178 4.28 -19.78 0.81
N PRO A 179 3.96 -20.90 1.48
CA PRO A 179 4.77 -22.12 1.42
C PRO A 179 4.50 -22.98 0.17
N SER A 180 3.36 -22.80 -0.53
CA SER A 180 2.95 -23.61 -1.69
C SER A 180 2.79 -22.78 -2.97
N GLN A 181 3.46 -23.17 -4.05
CA GLN A 181 3.52 -22.42 -5.33
C GLN A 181 2.20 -22.33 -6.09
N THR A 182 1.17 -23.11 -5.73
CA THR A 182 -0.04 -23.29 -6.54
C THR A 182 -1.15 -22.26 -6.33
N HIS A 183 -1.15 -21.51 -5.23
CA HIS A 183 -2.28 -20.62 -4.86
C HIS A 183 -1.89 -19.16 -4.56
N CYS A 184 -0.67 -18.73 -4.90
CA CYS A 184 -0.21 -17.38 -4.53
C CYS A 184 0.73 -16.75 -5.58
N SER A 185 0.30 -16.78 -6.84
CA SER A 185 1.06 -16.19 -7.96
C SER A 185 1.34 -14.70 -7.73
N VAL A 186 0.38 -13.96 -7.17
CA VAL A 186 0.49 -12.51 -6.91
C VAL A 186 1.53 -12.19 -5.85
N ALA A 187 1.49 -12.84 -4.68
CA ALA A 187 2.49 -12.63 -3.62
C ALA A 187 3.90 -13.02 -4.09
N HIS A 188 4.03 -14.06 -4.93
CA HIS A 188 5.30 -14.46 -5.52
C HIS A 188 5.84 -13.39 -6.47
N ASN A 189 4.99 -12.81 -7.32
CA ASN A 189 5.38 -11.76 -8.26
C ASN A 189 5.82 -10.49 -7.51
N VAL A 190 5.01 -10.03 -6.55
CA VAL A 190 5.32 -8.88 -5.69
C VAL A 190 6.65 -9.08 -4.96
N ARG A 191 6.85 -10.27 -4.37
CA ARG A 191 8.10 -10.65 -3.70
C ARG A 191 9.28 -10.56 -4.66
N GLY A 192 9.13 -11.04 -5.89
CA GLY A 192 10.15 -10.97 -6.93
C GLY A 192 10.53 -9.53 -7.27
N VAL A 193 9.55 -8.64 -7.41
CA VAL A 193 9.78 -7.21 -7.68
C VAL A 193 10.48 -6.52 -6.52
N ILE A 194 9.94 -6.63 -5.30
CA ILE A 194 10.53 -5.98 -4.10
C ILE A 194 11.98 -6.45 -3.92
N LYS A 195 12.23 -7.76 -4.06
CA LYS A 195 13.58 -8.32 -3.96
C LYS A 195 14.52 -7.71 -4.99
N LYS A 196 14.12 -7.68 -6.28
CA LYS A 196 14.96 -7.13 -7.35
C LYS A 196 15.29 -5.65 -7.12
N VAL A 197 14.31 -4.87 -6.67
CA VAL A 197 14.49 -3.45 -6.37
C VAL A 197 15.47 -3.27 -5.22
N LEU A 198 15.27 -3.96 -4.11
CA LEU A 198 16.20 -3.92 -2.97
C LEU A 198 17.60 -4.39 -3.34
N ASP A 199 17.73 -5.50 -4.06
CA ASP A 199 19.02 -6.02 -4.52
C ASP A 199 19.74 -5.00 -5.42
N HIS A 200 19.01 -4.31 -6.31
CA HIS A 200 19.59 -3.27 -7.16
C HIS A 200 20.10 -2.08 -6.34
N ILE A 201 19.29 -1.57 -5.42
CA ILE A 201 19.63 -0.40 -4.60
C ILE A 201 20.76 -0.66 -3.62
N LEU A 202 20.83 -1.88 -3.09
CA LEU A 202 21.83 -2.26 -2.10
C LEU A 202 23.15 -2.68 -2.76
N ASN A 203 23.13 -3.31 -3.94
CA ASN A 203 24.33 -3.82 -4.59
C ASN A 203 24.92 -2.89 -5.69
N ASN A 204 24.11 -2.07 -6.37
CA ASN A 204 24.56 -1.28 -7.54
C ASN A 204 24.86 0.21 -7.23
N GLN A 205 25.26 0.56 -6.01
CA GLN A 205 25.51 1.97 -5.63
C GLN A 205 26.69 2.66 -6.33
N THR A 206 27.33 2.06 -7.34
CA THR A 206 28.60 2.54 -7.92
C THR A 206 28.56 2.95 -9.38
N VAL A 207 27.40 3.12 -10.01
CA VAL A 207 27.37 3.58 -11.41
C VAL A 207 26.47 4.80 -11.59
N THR A 208 27.06 5.97 -11.33
CA THR A 208 26.68 7.22 -12.02
C THR A 208 26.98 7.03 -13.51
N GLN A 209 26.10 6.34 -14.23
CA GLN A 209 26.08 6.39 -15.70
C GLN A 209 24.79 7.09 -16.14
N PRO A 210 24.88 7.95 -17.17
CA PRO A 210 23.69 8.48 -17.80
C PRO A 210 22.85 7.29 -18.30
N VAL A 211 21.55 7.38 -18.08
CA VAL A 211 20.52 6.42 -18.47
C VAL A 211 20.54 6.26 -20.00
N VAL A 212 21.46 5.44 -20.50
CA VAL A 212 21.54 5.03 -21.89
C VAL A 212 22.02 3.57 -21.86
N GLU A 213 21.17 2.67 -22.35
CA GLU A 213 21.38 1.22 -22.45
C GLU A 213 21.24 0.40 -21.15
N PHE A 214 20.05 0.47 -20.55
CA PHE A 214 19.43 -0.74 -20.01
C PHE A 214 19.02 -1.64 -21.19
N GLY A 215 19.86 -2.62 -21.53
CA GLY A 215 19.46 -3.70 -22.44
C GLY A 215 18.26 -4.46 -21.89
N GLY A 216 17.05 -4.03 -22.24
CA GLY A 216 15.78 -4.74 -22.03
C GLY A 216 14.91 -4.34 -20.84
N LEU A 217 15.21 -3.25 -20.12
CA LEU A 217 14.37 -2.75 -19.01
C LEU A 217 14.19 -1.23 -19.12
N GLU A 218 13.27 -0.83 -19.99
CA GLU A 218 12.74 0.54 -20.03
C GLU A 218 11.87 0.77 -18.78
N PHE A 219 12.48 1.24 -17.69
CA PHE A 219 11.76 1.81 -16.53
C PHE A 219 11.19 3.21 -16.83
N GLY A 220 11.44 3.75 -18.03
CA GLY A 220 10.92 5.02 -18.50
C GLY A 220 9.43 4.94 -18.81
N GLY A 221 8.60 5.40 -17.89
CA GLY A 221 7.20 5.74 -18.14
C GLY A 221 6.22 4.57 -18.31
N ASN A 222 6.67 3.32 -18.27
CA ASN A 222 5.79 2.19 -18.50
C ASN A 222 5.32 1.50 -17.20
N TRP A 223 4.05 1.70 -16.86
CA TRP A 223 3.35 1.03 -15.76
C TRP A 223 3.28 -0.51 -15.94
N ASP A 224 3.66 -1.03 -17.12
CA ASP A 224 3.58 -2.46 -17.45
C ASP A 224 4.48 -3.38 -16.62
N TYR A 225 5.59 -2.92 -16.02
CA TYR A 225 6.35 -3.75 -15.06
C TYR A 225 5.64 -3.86 -13.70
N PHE A 226 4.84 -2.85 -13.37
CA PHE A 226 3.88 -2.90 -12.29
C PHE A 226 2.56 -3.51 -12.75
N SER A 227 2.47 -4.12 -13.94
CA SER A 227 1.25 -4.83 -14.35
C SER A 227 0.88 -5.96 -13.39
N SER A 228 1.88 -6.55 -12.71
CA SER A 228 1.64 -7.50 -11.59
C SER A 228 0.92 -6.84 -10.40
N PHE A 229 1.10 -5.53 -10.21
CA PHE A 229 0.32 -4.70 -9.29
C PHE A 229 -0.94 -4.11 -9.95
N SER A 230 -1.01 -4.00 -11.27
CA SER A 230 -2.26 -3.71 -11.98
C SER A 230 -3.25 -4.89 -11.91
N ALA A 231 -2.75 -6.12 -11.75
CA ALA A 231 -3.58 -7.26 -11.38
C ALA A 231 -4.17 -7.12 -9.96
N LEU A 232 -3.49 -6.37 -9.06
CA LEU A 232 -4.08 -5.94 -7.79
C LEU A 232 -5.03 -4.74 -7.96
N ASP A 233 -4.81 -3.88 -8.96
CA ASP A 233 -5.74 -2.80 -9.37
C ASP A 233 -7.05 -3.36 -9.94
N ASN A 234 -7.03 -4.53 -10.58
CA ASN A 234 -8.23 -5.22 -11.05
C ASN A 234 -9.06 -5.89 -9.93
N PHE A 235 -8.62 -5.80 -8.68
CA PHE A 235 -9.28 -6.43 -7.53
C PHE A 235 -9.49 -7.95 -7.68
N ASP A 236 -8.79 -8.63 -8.60
CA ASP A 236 -8.94 -10.09 -8.82
C ASP A 236 -8.61 -10.89 -7.54
N TRP A 237 -7.73 -10.36 -6.70
CA TRP A 237 -7.41 -10.90 -5.37
C TRP A 237 -8.59 -10.90 -4.38
N LEU A 238 -9.60 -10.04 -4.54
CA LEU A 238 -10.86 -10.08 -3.76
C LEU A 238 -11.80 -11.18 -4.25
N MET A 239 -11.64 -11.64 -5.49
CA MET A 239 -12.52 -12.62 -6.12
C MET A 239 -11.99 -14.06 -5.97
N GLU A 240 -10.68 -14.23 -5.77
CA GLU A 240 -10.05 -15.54 -5.61
C GLU A 240 -10.54 -16.32 -4.37
N GLU A 241 -11.16 -15.64 -3.39
CA GLU A 241 -11.76 -16.28 -2.19
C GLU A 241 -13.24 -16.65 -2.35
N ARG A 242 -13.99 -16.08 -3.30
CA ARG A 242 -15.41 -16.43 -3.49
C ARG A 242 -15.60 -17.84 -4.06
N GLY A 243 -14.56 -18.42 -4.65
CA GLY A 243 -14.55 -19.81 -5.13
C GLY A 243 -14.31 -20.87 -4.03
N ILE A 244 -14.02 -20.46 -2.80
CA ILE A 244 -13.65 -21.39 -1.72
C ILE A 244 -14.88 -21.84 -0.91
N GLU A 245 -15.97 -21.08 -0.87
CA GLU A 245 -17.16 -21.48 -0.10
C GLU A 245 -18.08 -22.47 -0.86
N GLU A 246 -18.02 -22.57 -2.19
CA GLU A 246 -18.89 -23.49 -2.94
C GLU A 246 -18.35 -24.91 -3.11
N THR A 247 -17.07 -25.17 -2.82
CA THR A 247 -16.48 -26.51 -3.00
C THR A 247 -16.39 -27.34 -1.72
N SER A 248 -16.69 -26.76 -0.56
CA SER A 248 -16.78 -27.50 0.71
C SER A 248 -18.17 -28.12 1.01
N GLY A 249 -19.03 -28.21 -0.02
CA GLY A 249 -20.40 -28.75 0.08
C GLY A 249 -20.67 -30.03 -0.72
N MET A 250 -19.64 -30.66 -1.31
CA MET A 250 -19.78 -31.96 -1.98
C MET A 250 -18.50 -32.80 -1.82
N GLN A 251 -18.38 -33.48 -0.69
CA GLN A 251 -17.81 -34.83 -0.60
C GLN A 251 -18.11 -35.46 0.76
#